data_AF-A0AAE3EZ32-F1
#
_entry.id   AF-A0AAE3EZ32-F1
#
_cell.length_a   1.000
_cell.length_b   1.000
_cell.length_c   1.000
_cell.angle_alpha   90.00
_cell.angle_beta   90.00
_cell.angle_gamma   90.00
#
_symmetry.space_group_name_H-M   'P 1'
#
loop_
_entity.id
_entity.type
_entity.pdbx_description
1 polymer ?
#
loop_
_entity_poly.entity_id
_entity_poly.type
_entity_poly.pdbx_seq_one_letter_code
_entity_poly.pdbx_strand_id
1 'polypeptide(L)'
;MNIVKWYKNRSFQFKLVIGYLVLALIPMLCVTWYSYGKTRNVLLTEAYQSAEQEAERIEKNFSTMVEPYETILDVLYVDQMLSGYLFQDYSNDSYEDMFYYIDKKLSEICLMNAGIYKICFYSNNETLPQDNYYFYSMQDLDRRERVLTFDAIGETVFCGTSGDGKAFHMNRLMNFYPQGGMKSVLSLQIENQQIQPLLETINSTDEIYLVDQKGYILAASEPEMAGLPIRTRMPEEDLEQKAQIEFERDGISKIGNIQSGVFGTKILVISDKETVLKDAKAVSRRMMFLILCSAAMVFLCIICYTRWLSTRVQKVVYAAKRMGQGEFDYRLENMGEDEIGQIGLAFNQLSDQIQELIRENYEKKIRIQTSELNLLQEQINPHFLYNALAVISALAMREGGKQTMQAVKNLSSFYRISLNKGKQVLSIQEEVELLQSYLKIQQMRFRDSVQVEYEIAREVLTYRTIKLLLQPLVENAIHHARKEEEVLHIAVRIQKEERDVVFQVTDDGCGIEAEKLIKLRSSLRRSEEGYGLRNVANRVRLAYGENYGVRIESQEGYGTTVSVRIPVNE
;
A
#
# COMPACT_ATOMS: atom_id res chain seq x y z
N MET A 1 -23.98 -20.62 7.71
CA MET A 1 -22.92 -19.70 8.17
C MET A 1 -23.41 -18.27 7.93
N ASN A 2 -23.73 -17.52 8.98
CA ASN A 2 -24.43 -16.23 8.84
C ASN A 2 -23.43 -15.16 8.33
N ILE A 3 -23.40 -14.91 7.02
CA ILE A 3 -22.43 -14.03 6.33
C ILE A 3 -22.37 -12.64 6.98
N VAL A 4 -23.52 -12.12 7.44
CA VAL A 4 -23.60 -10.83 8.15
C VAL A 4 -22.84 -10.85 9.47
N LYS A 5 -22.95 -11.94 10.24
CA LYS A 5 -22.25 -12.09 11.53
C LYS A 5 -20.75 -12.30 11.32
N TRP A 6 -20.37 -13.04 10.28
CA TRP A 6 -18.98 -13.19 9.86
C TRP A 6 -18.35 -11.87 9.41
N TYR A 7 -19.06 -11.08 8.59
CA TYR A 7 -18.60 -9.77 8.12
C TYR A 7 -18.46 -8.78 9.27
N LYS A 8 -19.44 -8.68 10.17
CA LYS A 8 -19.40 -7.78 11.33
C LYS A 8 -18.15 -7.97 12.20
N ASN A 9 -17.69 -9.21 12.39
CA ASN A 9 -16.56 -9.54 13.25
C ASN A 9 -15.18 -9.35 12.61
N ARG A 10 -15.09 -8.97 11.33
CA ARG A 10 -13.80 -8.68 10.68
C ARG A 10 -13.30 -7.28 10.99
N SER A 11 -11.98 -7.11 10.90
CA SER A 11 -11.33 -5.82 11.11
C SER A 11 -11.86 -4.77 10.13
N PHE A 12 -11.85 -3.50 10.55
CA PHE A 12 -12.25 -2.39 9.71
C PHE A 12 -11.44 -2.33 8.39
N GLN A 13 -10.14 -2.62 8.47
CA GLN A 13 -9.25 -2.76 7.30
C GLN A 13 -9.79 -3.76 6.27
N PHE A 14 -10.12 -4.97 6.72
CA PHE A 14 -10.58 -6.03 5.84
C PHE A 14 -11.86 -5.63 5.10
N LYS A 15 -12.79 -4.96 5.79
CA LYS A 15 -14.05 -4.47 5.21
C LYS A 15 -13.81 -3.41 4.13
N LEU A 16 -12.93 -2.44 4.40
CA LEU A 16 -12.57 -1.41 3.42
C LEU A 16 -11.86 -1.99 2.20
N VAL A 17 -10.87 -2.86 2.41
CA VAL A 17 -10.15 -3.50 1.28
C VAL A 17 -11.14 -4.24 0.40
N ILE A 18 -12.00 -5.10 0.95
CA ILE A 18 -12.97 -5.85 0.14
C ILE A 18 -13.95 -4.91 -0.56
N GLY A 19 -14.47 -3.89 0.15
CA GLY A 19 -15.39 -2.93 -0.43
C GLY A 19 -14.79 -2.20 -1.64
N TYR A 20 -13.58 -1.66 -1.49
CA TYR A 20 -12.88 -0.98 -2.58
C TYR A 20 -12.46 -1.92 -3.70
N LEU A 21 -12.04 -3.14 -3.37
CA LEU A 21 -11.64 -4.13 -4.37
C LEU A 21 -12.85 -4.54 -5.22
N VAL A 22 -14.01 -4.78 -4.62
CA VAL A 22 -15.25 -5.06 -5.36
C VAL A 22 -15.65 -3.86 -6.23
N LEU A 23 -15.63 -2.65 -5.69
CA LEU A 23 -16.03 -1.42 -6.40
C LEU A 23 -15.09 -1.04 -7.54
N ALA A 24 -13.77 -1.22 -7.38
CA ALA A 24 -12.79 -0.82 -8.39
C ALA A 24 -12.50 -1.94 -9.39
N LEU A 25 -12.35 -3.18 -8.90
CA LEU A 25 -11.84 -4.29 -9.71
C LEU A 25 -12.93 -4.88 -10.62
N ILE A 26 -14.20 -4.93 -10.18
CA ILE A 26 -15.27 -5.49 -11.03
C ILE A 26 -15.50 -4.62 -12.29
N PRO A 27 -15.75 -3.30 -12.19
CA PRO A 27 -15.93 -2.48 -13.39
C PRO A 27 -14.69 -2.50 -14.29
N MET A 28 -13.50 -2.45 -13.68
CA MET A 28 -12.24 -2.53 -14.40
C MET A 28 -12.13 -3.84 -15.19
N LEU A 29 -12.42 -4.99 -14.56
CA LEU A 29 -12.41 -6.30 -15.23
C LEU A 29 -13.46 -6.38 -16.33
N CYS A 30 -14.67 -5.84 -16.12
CA CYS A 30 -15.72 -5.82 -17.14
C CYS A 30 -15.31 -5.01 -18.38
N VAL A 31 -14.82 -3.78 -18.19
CA VAL A 31 -14.34 -2.91 -19.27
C VAL A 31 -13.17 -3.57 -19.99
N THR A 32 -12.25 -4.14 -19.23
CA THR A 32 -11.09 -4.85 -19.76
C THR A 32 -11.48 -6.05 -20.59
N TRP A 33 -12.37 -6.91 -20.08
CA TRP A 33 -12.84 -8.10 -20.78
C TRP A 33 -13.56 -7.72 -22.08
N TYR A 34 -14.42 -6.70 -22.03
CA TYR A 34 -15.09 -6.17 -23.21
C TYR A 34 -14.09 -5.60 -24.23
N SER A 35 -13.16 -4.75 -23.79
CA SER A 35 -12.14 -4.13 -24.64
C SER A 35 -11.23 -5.17 -25.27
N TYR A 36 -10.77 -6.16 -24.50
CA TYR A 36 -9.96 -7.27 -25.01
C TYR A 36 -10.72 -8.09 -26.05
N GLY A 37 -11.97 -8.46 -25.76
CA GLY A 37 -12.82 -9.18 -26.73
C GLY A 37 -13.03 -8.39 -28.02
N LYS A 38 -13.35 -7.10 -27.92
CA LYS A 38 -13.57 -6.24 -29.09
C LYS A 38 -12.29 -6.02 -29.90
N THR A 39 -11.17 -5.70 -29.24
CA THR A 39 -9.89 -5.44 -29.89
C THR A 39 -9.37 -6.69 -30.57
N ARG A 40 -9.46 -7.86 -29.91
CA ARG A 40 -9.06 -9.12 -30.53
C ARG A 40 -9.87 -9.41 -31.79
N ASN A 41 -11.18 -9.23 -31.75
CA ASN A 41 -12.03 -9.47 -32.92
C ASN A 41 -11.72 -8.49 -34.07
N VAL A 42 -11.51 -7.20 -33.76
CA VAL A 42 -11.13 -6.21 -34.78
C VAL A 42 -9.79 -6.55 -35.42
N LEU A 43 -8.76 -6.85 -34.62
CA LEU A 43 -7.44 -7.21 -35.14
C LEU A 43 -7.46 -8.50 -35.95
N LEU A 44 -8.27 -9.50 -35.55
CA LEU A 44 -8.46 -10.72 -36.32
C LEU A 44 -9.10 -10.40 -37.69
N THR A 45 -10.20 -9.64 -37.69
CA THR A 45 -10.87 -9.24 -38.94
C THR A 45 -9.95 -8.43 -39.84
N GLU A 46 -9.19 -7.49 -39.30
CA GLU A 46 -8.24 -6.66 -40.03
C GLU A 46 -7.10 -7.50 -40.64
N ALA A 47 -6.57 -8.47 -39.90
CA ALA A 47 -5.55 -9.39 -40.42
C ALA A 47 -6.07 -10.24 -41.58
N TYR A 48 -7.32 -10.72 -41.50
CA TYR A 48 -7.95 -11.45 -42.59
C TYR A 48 -8.25 -10.56 -43.81
N GLN A 49 -8.77 -9.36 -43.61
CA GLN A 49 -9.04 -8.40 -44.69
C GLN A 49 -7.75 -7.94 -45.39
N SER A 50 -6.66 -7.75 -44.63
CA SER A 50 -5.37 -7.41 -45.23
C SER A 50 -4.86 -8.51 -46.16
N ALA A 51 -5.09 -9.78 -45.81
CA ALA A 51 -4.69 -10.91 -46.64
C ALA A 51 -5.57 -11.04 -47.91
N GLU A 52 -6.86 -10.73 -47.81
CA GLU A 52 -7.78 -10.65 -48.96
C GLU A 52 -7.39 -9.52 -49.92
N GLN A 53 -7.12 -8.32 -49.40
CA GLN A 53 -6.66 -7.16 -50.18
C GLN A 53 -5.35 -7.41 -50.93
N GLU A 54 -4.47 -8.25 -50.37
CA GLU A 54 -3.24 -8.65 -51.05
C GLU A 54 -3.52 -9.50 -52.29
N ALA A 55 -4.45 -10.46 -52.20
CA ALA A 55 -4.88 -11.26 -53.35
C ALA A 55 -5.55 -10.38 -54.42
N GLU A 56 -6.44 -9.45 -54.02
CA GLU A 56 -7.05 -8.46 -54.93
C GLU A 56 -6.00 -7.59 -55.63
N ARG A 57 -4.98 -7.12 -54.90
CA ARG A 57 -3.91 -6.30 -55.46
C ARG A 57 -3.10 -7.07 -56.50
N ILE A 58 -2.77 -8.33 -56.23
CA ILE A 58 -2.02 -9.19 -57.17
C ILE A 58 -2.86 -9.44 -58.43
N GLU A 59 -4.16 -9.72 -58.27
CA GLU A 59 -5.07 -9.90 -59.41
C GLU A 59 -5.17 -8.66 -60.27
N LYS A 60 -5.34 -7.49 -59.66
CA LYS A 60 -5.39 -6.23 -60.39
C LYS A 60 -4.10 -5.97 -61.18
N ASN A 61 -2.94 -6.26 -60.59
CA ASN A 61 -1.65 -6.11 -61.26
C ASN A 61 -1.51 -7.10 -62.43
N PHE A 62 -1.95 -8.34 -62.26
CA PHE A 62 -1.99 -9.35 -63.32
C PHE A 62 -2.92 -8.94 -64.46
N SER A 63 -4.14 -8.53 -64.14
CA SER A 63 -5.14 -8.02 -65.09
C SER A 63 -4.59 -6.87 -65.94
N THR A 64 -4.00 -5.86 -65.28
CA THR A 64 -3.38 -4.70 -65.95
C THR A 64 -2.21 -5.11 -66.85
N MET A 65 -1.44 -6.13 -66.47
CA MET A 65 -0.32 -6.63 -67.27
C MET A 65 -0.80 -7.38 -68.52
N VAL A 66 -1.91 -8.12 -68.42
CA VAL A 66 -2.42 -8.97 -69.52
C VAL A 66 -3.26 -8.19 -70.55
N GLU A 67 -3.89 -7.07 -70.16
CA GLU A 67 -4.78 -6.25 -71.00
C GLU A 67 -4.18 -5.86 -72.38
N PRO A 68 -2.90 -5.45 -72.51
CA PRO A 68 -2.31 -5.16 -73.82
C PRO A 68 -2.22 -6.39 -74.73
N TYR A 69 -1.94 -7.57 -74.17
CA TYR A 69 -1.83 -8.81 -74.94
C TYR A 69 -3.20 -9.33 -75.40
N GLU A 70 -4.24 -9.16 -74.57
CA GLU A 70 -5.62 -9.42 -74.99
C GLU A 70 -6.01 -8.53 -76.17
N THR A 71 -5.71 -7.24 -76.10
CA THR A 71 -5.99 -6.29 -77.18
C THR A 71 -5.32 -6.72 -78.49
N ILE A 72 -4.09 -7.22 -78.43
CA ILE A 72 -3.37 -7.75 -79.61
C ILE A 72 -4.10 -8.97 -80.18
N LEU A 73 -4.53 -9.90 -79.32
CA LEU A 73 -5.29 -11.08 -79.74
C LEU A 73 -6.64 -10.69 -80.35
N ASP A 74 -7.35 -9.69 -79.82
CA ASP A 74 -8.59 -9.15 -80.40
C ASP A 74 -8.35 -8.59 -81.80
N VAL A 75 -7.31 -7.78 -81.98
CA VAL A 75 -6.96 -7.19 -83.28
C VAL A 75 -6.61 -8.25 -84.32
N LEU A 76 -5.92 -9.32 -83.93
CA LEU A 76 -5.62 -10.45 -84.80
C LEU A 76 -6.86 -11.31 -85.07
N TYR A 77 -7.71 -11.51 -84.07
CA TYR A 77 -8.91 -12.34 -84.17
C TYR A 77 -9.95 -11.78 -85.15
N VAL A 78 -10.14 -10.46 -85.18
CA VAL A 78 -11.11 -9.79 -86.09
C VAL A 78 -10.55 -9.49 -87.48
N ASP A 79 -9.28 -9.81 -87.73
CA ASP A 79 -8.64 -9.55 -89.01
C ASP A 79 -9.14 -10.51 -90.09
N GLN A 80 -9.95 -9.98 -91.00
CA GLN A 80 -10.53 -10.73 -92.10
C GLN A 80 -9.48 -11.27 -93.07
N MET A 81 -8.39 -10.54 -93.32
CA MET A 81 -7.35 -10.97 -94.25
C MET A 81 -6.54 -12.12 -93.65
N LEU A 82 -6.13 -11.99 -92.38
CA LEU A 82 -5.48 -13.07 -91.64
C LEU A 82 -6.37 -14.32 -91.59
N SER A 83 -7.65 -14.17 -91.24
CA SER A 83 -8.57 -15.29 -91.18
C SER A 83 -8.80 -15.93 -92.55
N GLY A 84 -8.88 -15.14 -93.63
CA GLY A 84 -9.00 -15.65 -94.99
C GLY A 84 -7.81 -16.52 -95.38
N TYR A 85 -6.59 -16.05 -95.11
CA TYR A 85 -5.37 -16.80 -95.38
C TYR A 85 -5.25 -18.10 -94.55
N LEU A 86 -5.69 -18.11 -93.30
CA LEU A 86 -5.61 -19.31 -92.45
C LEU A 86 -6.55 -20.44 -92.91
N PHE A 87 -7.66 -20.10 -93.57
CA PHE A 87 -8.71 -21.04 -93.98
C PHE A 87 -8.81 -21.27 -95.49
N GLN A 88 -7.86 -20.73 -96.26
CA GLN A 88 -7.75 -20.99 -97.70
C GLN A 88 -7.20 -22.42 -97.95
N ASP A 89 -7.66 -23.05 -99.03
CA ASP A 89 -7.11 -24.30 -99.55
C ASP A 89 -5.94 -23.98 -100.49
N TYR A 90 -4.73 -24.40 -100.11
CA TYR A 90 -3.52 -24.12 -100.88
C TYR A 90 -3.03 -25.28 -101.74
N SER A 91 -3.86 -26.30 -101.99
CA SER A 91 -3.47 -27.44 -102.82
C SER A 91 -2.96 -27.02 -104.21
N ASN A 92 -3.43 -25.88 -104.73
CA ASN A 92 -3.06 -25.32 -106.04
C ASN A 92 -2.61 -23.84 -105.99
N ASP A 93 -2.54 -23.22 -104.82
CA ASP A 93 -2.25 -21.78 -104.65
C ASP A 93 -0.88 -21.55 -103.99
N SER A 94 -0.26 -20.40 -104.26
CA SER A 94 1.01 -20.00 -103.62
C SER A 94 0.79 -19.49 -102.20
N TYR A 95 1.76 -19.74 -101.33
CA TYR A 95 1.77 -19.31 -99.93
C TYR A 95 2.49 -17.97 -99.71
N GLU A 96 3.14 -17.42 -100.74
CA GLU A 96 4.05 -16.26 -100.62
C GLU A 96 3.35 -15.00 -100.08
N ASP A 97 2.18 -14.65 -100.65
CA ASP A 97 1.43 -13.46 -100.24
C ASP A 97 0.92 -13.56 -98.80
N MET A 98 0.48 -14.76 -98.40
CA MET A 98 0.07 -15.07 -97.04
C MET A 98 1.24 -14.91 -96.07
N PHE A 99 2.38 -15.52 -96.37
CA PHE A 99 3.55 -15.49 -95.49
C PHE A 99 4.07 -14.05 -95.32
N TYR A 100 4.18 -13.28 -96.42
CA TYR A 100 4.61 -11.89 -96.35
C TYR A 100 3.67 -11.02 -95.52
N TYR A 101 2.35 -11.20 -95.67
CA TYR A 101 1.36 -10.48 -94.87
C TYR A 101 1.49 -10.78 -93.37
N ILE A 102 1.52 -12.07 -93.03
CA ILE A 102 1.52 -12.53 -91.63
C ILE A 102 2.85 -12.21 -90.97
N ASP A 103 3.99 -12.46 -91.63
CA ASP A 103 5.32 -12.16 -91.11
C ASP A 103 5.48 -10.67 -90.79
N LYS A 104 5.11 -9.80 -91.74
CA LYS A 104 5.17 -8.35 -91.53
C LYS A 104 4.31 -7.92 -90.33
N LYS A 105 3.05 -8.39 -90.28
CA LYS A 105 2.11 -8.00 -89.23
C LYS A 105 2.54 -8.49 -87.85
N LEU A 106 2.93 -9.76 -87.74
CA LEU A 106 3.35 -10.33 -86.46
C LEU A 106 4.70 -9.78 -86.00
N SER A 107 5.64 -9.54 -86.91
CA SER A 107 6.93 -8.92 -86.59
C SER A 107 6.75 -7.49 -86.07
N GLU A 108 5.88 -6.67 -86.69
CA GLU A 108 5.56 -5.32 -86.20
C GLU A 108 4.98 -5.36 -84.77
N ILE A 109 4.06 -6.30 -84.50
CA ILE A 109 3.48 -6.49 -83.16
C ILE A 109 4.54 -6.91 -82.14
N CYS A 110 5.39 -7.90 -82.47
CA CYS A 110 6.43 -8.38 -81.56
C CYS A 110 7.50 -7.31 -81.30
N LEU A 111 7.86 -6.50 -82.30
CA LEU A 111 8.81 -5.38 -82.15
C LEU A 111 8.27 -4.28 -81.22
N MET A 112 6.97 -4.01 -81.24
CA MET A 112 6.35 -3.00 -80.37
C MET A 112 6.11 -3.51 -78.94
N ASN A 113 6.13 -4.84 -78.72
CA ASN A 113 5.78 -5.47 -77.46
C ASN A 113 6.86 -6.44 -77.00
N ALA A 114 7.91 -5.91 -76.36
CA ALA A 114 9.10 -6.66 -75.96
C ALA A 114 8.87 -7.84 -75.00
N GLY A 115 7.67 -7.97 -74.40
CA GLY A 115 7.31 -9.12 -73.56
C GLY A 115 6.71 -10.30 -74.32
N ILE A 116 6.46 -10.18 -75.63
CA ILE A 116 5.97 -11.28 -76.47
C ILE A 116 7.16 -12.13 -76.88
N TYR A 117 7.17 -13.38 -76.44
CA TYR A 117 8.13 -14.39 -76.88
C TYR A 117 7.85 -14.82 -78.33
N LYS A 118 6.57 -15.07 -78.65
CA LYS A 118 6.16 -15.58 -79.96
C LYS A 118 4.66 -15.41 -80.22
N ILE A 119 4.25 -15.26 -81.48
CA ILE A 119 2.87 -15.44 -81.92
C ILE A 119 2.85 -16.52 -83.02
N CYS A 120 1.96 -17.51 -82.89
CA CYS A 120 1.82 -18.58 -83.88
C CYS A 120 0.39 -19.12 -83.98
N PHE A 121 0.15 -19.94 -84.99
CA PHE A 121 -1.12 -20.57 -85.28
C PHE A 121 -0.99 -22.08 -85.32
N TYR A 122 -1.91 -22.77 -84.64
CA TYR A 122 -2.09 -24.21 -84.75
C TYR A 122 -3.32 -24.47 -85.61
N SER A 123 -3.17 -25.11 -86.77
CA SER A 123 -4.27 -25.33 -87.70
C SER A 123 -4.49 -26.81 -88.00
N ASN A 124 -5.74 -27.20 -88.27
CA ASN A 124 -6.07 -28.50 -88.84
C ASN A 124 -6.15 -28.47 -90.38
N ASN A 125 -5.84 -27.33 -91.01
CA ASN A 125 -5.74 -27.22 -92.46
C ASN A 125 -4.47 -27.95 -92.95
N GLU A 126 -4.64 -29.15 -93.52
CA GLU A 126 -3.53 -29.96 -94.03
C GLU A 126 -2.81 -29.33 -95.22
N THR A 127 -3.43 -28.34 -95.88
CA THR A 127 -2.85 -27.64 -97.03
C THR A 127 -2.00 -26.44 -96.62
N LEU A 128 -2.10 -25.97 -95.36
CA LEU A 128 -1.31 -24.87 -94.82
C LEU A 128 0.13 -25.34 -94.54
N PRO A 129 1.18 -24.55 -94.90
CA PRO A 129 2.55 -25.00 -94.75
C PRO A 129 2.94 -24.97 -93.28
N GLN A 130 3.56 -26.04 -92.79
CA GLN A 130 4.10 -26.12 -91.43
C GLN A 130 5.56 -25.65 -91.45
N ASP A 131 5.77 -24.36 -91.19
CA ASP A 131 7.09 -23.73 -91.18
C ASP A 131 7.83 -23.90 -89.85
N ASN A 132 7.17 -24.49 -88.84
CA ASN A 132 7.66 -24.57 -87.46
C ASN A 132 8.04 -23.21 -86.86
N TYR A 133 7.46 -22.13 -87.39
CA TYR A 133 7.66 -20.77 -86.91
C TYR A 133 6.31 -20.09 -86.68
N TYR A 134 5.57 -19.72 -87.72
CA TYR A 134 4.22 -19.16 -87.55
C TYR A 134 3.12 -20.23 -87.57
N PHE A 135 3.33 -21.36 -88.24
CA PHE A 135 2.29 -22.34 -88.50
C PHE A 135 2.71 -23.73 -88.02
N TYR A 136 1.84 -24.31 -87.21
CA TYR A 136 1.99 -25.62 -86.60
C TYR A 136 0.77 -26.49 -86.87
N SER A 137 0.97 -27.80 -86.76
CA SER A 137 -0.15 -28.74 -86.78
C SER A 137 -1.00 -28.58 -85.51
N MET A 138 -2.32 -28.68 -85.63
CA MET A 138 -3.22 -28.77 -84.47
C MET A 138 -2.88 -29.95 -83.52
N GLN A 139 -2.10 -30.92 -83.99
CA GLN A 139 -1.62 -32.04 -83.19
C GLN A 139 -0.44 -31.66 -82.27
N ASP A 140 0.29 -30.59 -82.60
CA ASP A 140 1.45 -30.10 -81.83
C ASP A 140 1.02 -29.28 -80.60
N LEU A 141 -0.20 -28.75 -80.62
CA LEU A 141 -0.78 -28.06 -79.47
C LEU A 141 -1.06 -29.07 -78.35
N ASP A 142 -0.61 -28.74 -77.14
CA ASP A 142 -0.85 -29.58 -75.97
C ASP A 142 -2.33 -29.94 -75.84
N ARG A 143 -2.60 -31.20 -75.48
CA ARG A 143 -3.96 -31.75 -75.48
C ARG A 143 -4.88 -30.96 -74.54
N ARG A 144 -4.38 -30.51 -73.39
CA ARG A 144 -5.17 -29.77 -72.41
C ARG A 144 -5.43 -28.35 -72.90
N GLU A 145 -4.43 -27.66 -73.42
CA GLU A 145 -4.59 -26.32 -74.02
C GLU A 145 -5.63 -26.36 -75.13
N ARG A 146 -5.54 -27.34 -76.04
CA ARG A 146 -6.50 -27.52 -77.13
C ARG A 146 -7.92 -27.71 -76.62
N VAL A 147 -8.13 -28.53 -75.60
CA VAL A 147 -9.49 -28.73 -75.04
C VAL A 147 -10.00 -27.42 -74.44
N LEU A 148 -9.20 -26.73 -73.63
CA LEU A 148 -9.60 -25.47 -72.99
C LEU A 148 -9.96 -24.39 -74.03
N THR A 149 -9.13 -24.20 -75.06
CA THR A 149 -9.38 -23.19 -76.10
C THR A 149 -10.63 -23.50 -76.94
N PHE A 150 -10.92 -24.77 -77.21
CA PHE A 150 -12.11 -25.15 -77.96
C PHE A 150 -13.38 -25.04 -77.10
N ASP A 151 -13.30 -25.33 -75.81
CA ASP A 151 -14.41 -25.17 -74.85
C ASP A 151 -14.79 -23.69 -74.66
N ALA A 152 -13.84 -22.76 -74.85
CA ALA A 152 -14.04 -21.31 -74.66
C ALA A 152 -14.66 -20.57 -75.87
N ILE A 153 -14.93 -21.27 -76.99
CA ILE A 153 -15.71 -20.77 -78.15
C ILE A 153 -15.27 -19.37 -78.64
N GLY A 154 -13.96 -19.12 -78.71
CA GLY A 154 -13.42 -17.85 -79.24
C GLY A 154 -13.15 -16.78 -78.18
N GLU A 155 -13.36 -17.06 -76.90
CA GLU A 155 -12.76 -16.29 -75.81
C GLU A 155 -11.26 -16.62 -75.69
N THR A 156 -10.49 -15.66 -75.18
CA THR A 156 -9.07 -15.85 -74.89
C THR A 156 -8.93 -16.71 -73.64
N VAL A 157 -8.13 -17.77 -73.74
CA VAL A 157 -7.85 -18.68 -72.63
C VAL A 157 -6.38 -18.58 -72.25
N PHE A 158 -6.15 -18.37 -70.95
CA PHE A 158 -4.82 -18.43 -70.40
C PHE A 158 -4.41 -19.88 -70.14
N CYS A 159 -3.49 -20.36 -70.97
CA CYS A 159 -2.88 -21.68 -70.95
C CYS A 159 -1.49 -21.52 -70.33
N GLY A 160 -1.16 -22.31 -69.32
CA GLY A 160 0.04 -22.09 -68.50
C GLY A 160 1.36 -22.34 -69.26
N THR A 161 2.42 -22.63 -68.53
CA THR A 161 3.69 -23.00 -69.16
C THR A 161 3.60 -24.41 -69.77
N SER A 162 3.53 -24.53 -71.10
CA SER A 162 3.69 -25.82 -71.77
C SER A 162 5.17 -26.23 -71.78
N GLY A 163 5.48 -27.43 -71.28
CA GLY A 163 6.71 -28.22 -71.49
C GLY A 163 8.05 -27.65 -71.02
N ASP A 164 8.35 -26.41 -71.40
CA ASP A 164 9.67 -25.79 -71.33
C ASP A 164 9.81 -24.74 -70.21
N GLY A 165 8.69 -24.30 -69.61
CA GLY A 165 8.69 -23.32 -68.52
C GLY A 165 9.07 -21.88 -68.92
N LYS A 166 9.27 -21.61 -70.21
CA LYS A 166 9.86 -20.35 -70.71
C LYS A 166 8.84 -19.27 -71.03
N ALA A 167 7.62 -19.63 -71.39
CA ALA A 167 6.59 -18.69 -71.81
C ALA A 167 5.18 -19.12 -71.36
N PHE A 168 4.30 -18.15 -71.20
CA PHE A 168 2.87 -18.32 -70.93
C PHE A 168 2.07 -18.20 -72.21
N HIS A 169 1.07 -19.06 -72.39
CA HIS A 169 0.32 -19.14 -73.63
C HIS A 169 -1.06 -18.51 -73.47
N MET A 170 -1.39 -17.54 -74.30
CA MET A 170 -2.75 -17.04 -74.45
C MET A 170 -3.29 -17.56 -75.77
N ASN A 171 -4.22 -18.51 -75.68
CA ASN A 171 -4.76 -19.22 -76.82
C ASN A 171 -6.19 -18.77 -77.10
N ARG A 172 -6.50 -18.58 -78.38
CA ARG A 172 -7.84 -18.21 -78.83
C ARG A 172 -8.22 -18.97 -80.08
N LEU A 173 -9.44 -19.49 -80.12
CA LEU A 173 -9.95 -20.15 -81.31
C LEU A 173 -10.32 -19.09 -82.38
N MET A 174 -9.79 -19.23 -83.59
CA MET A 174 -10.13 -18.37 -84.73
C MET A 174 -11.46 -18.81 -85.34
N ASN A 175 -12.58 -18.36 -84.76
CA ASN A 175 -13.94 -18.70 -85.20
C ASN A 175 -14.79 -17.51 -85.66
N PHE A 176 -14.21 -16.31 -85.81
CA PHE A 176 -14.95 -15.10 -86.19
C PHE A 176 -15.50 -15.15 -87.63
N TYR A 177 -14.70 -15.66 -88.58
CA TYR A 177 -15.09 -15.92 -89.97
C TYR A 177 -14.97 -17.42 -90.29
N PRO A 178 -15.87 -18.28 -89.78
CA PRO A 178 -15.71 -19.71 -89.92
C PRO A 178 -15.88 -20.12 -91.40
N GLN A 179 -14.85 -20.76 -91.98
CA GLN A 179 -14.90 -21.30 -93.34
C GLN A 179 -14.53 -22.78 -93.36
N GLY A 180 -15.29 -23.57 -94.13
CA GLY A 180 -14.88 -24.92 -94.53
C GLY A 180 -14.71 -25.98 -93.43
N GLY A 181 -15.18 -25.74 -92.20
CA GLY A 181 -14.97 -26.66 -91.07
C GLY A 181 -13.52 -26.74 -90.58
N MET A 182 -12.62 -25.97 -91.19
CA MET A 182 -11.26 -25.77 -90.73
C MET A 182 -11.27 -24.97 -89.42
N LYS A 183 -10.30 -25.27 -88.55
CA LYS A 183 -10.15 -24.67 -87.23
C LYS A 183 -8.68 -24.32 -87.03
N SER A 184 -8.45 -23.09 -86.59
CA SER A 184 -7.13 -22.59 -86.27
C SER A 184 -7.17 -21.98 -84.87
N VAL A 185 -6.12 -22.21 -84.08
CA VAL A 185 -5.91 -21.59 -82.77
C VAL A 185 -4.79 -20.58 -82.91
N LEU A 186 -5.08 -19.32 -82.59
CA LEU A 186 -4.07 -18.28 -82.41
C LEU A 186 -3.48 -18.43 -81.01
N SER A 187 -2.16 -18.52 -80.91
CA SER A 187 -1.41 -18.66 -79.67
C SER A 187 -0.40 -17.52 -79.54
N LEU A 188 -0.56 -16.69 -78.51
CA LEU A 188 0.40 -15.66 -78.13
C LEU A 188 1.18 -16.13 -76.90
N GLN A 189 2.49 -16.18 -77.02
CA GLN A 189 3.39 -16.64 -75.98
C GLN A 189 4.07 -15.42 -75.33
N ILE A 190 3.90 -15.24 -74.02
CA ILE A 190 4.47 -14.15 -73.22
C ILE A 190 5.68 -14.70 -72.47
N GLU A 191 6.79 -13.95 -72.43
CA GLU A 191 7.96 -14.36 -71.65
C GLU A 191 7.62 -14.53 -70.15
N ASN A 192 8.11 -15.62 -69.54
CA ASN A 192 7.87 -15.89 -68.12
C ASN A 192 8.38 -14.73 -67.20
N GLN A 193 9.42 -14.00 -67.63
CA GLN A 193 9.95 -12.84 -66.91
C GLN A 193 8.92 -11.70 -66.72
N GLN A 194 7.85 -11.65 -67.51
CA GLN A 194 6.78 -10.65 -67.33
C GLN A 194 5.83 -11.00 -66.17
N ILE A 195 5.69 -12.30 -65.86
CA ILE A 195 4.72 -12.78 -64.86
C ILE A 195 5.40 -13.06 -63.52
N GLN A 196 6.62 -13.59 -63.53
CA GLN A 196 7.35 -13.96 -62.32
C GLN A 196 7.40 -12.82 -61.28
N PRO A 197 7.69 -11.54 -61.64
CA PRO A 197 7.73 -10.44 -60.67
C PRO A 197 6.39 -10.13 -60.00
N LEU A 198 5.27 -10.53 -60.61
CA LEU A 198 3.92 -10.37 -60.04
C LEU A 198 3.64 -11.41 -58.95
N LEU A 199 4.35 -12.53 -59.01
CA LEU A 199 4.21 -13.68 -58.11
C LEU A 199 5.38 -13.77 -57.11
N GLU A 200 6.39 -12.92 -57.25
CA GLU A 200 7.46 -12.74 -56.29
C GLU A 200 6.96 -11.87 -55.13
N THR A 201 6.86 -12.49 -53.96
CA THR A 201 6.22 -11.87 -52.80
C THR A 201 7.16 -10.93 -52.04
N ILE A 202 6.61 -9.84 -51.48
CA ILE A 202 7.30 -8.97 -50.52
C ILE A 202 7.54 -9.69 -49.18
N ASN A 203 6.65 -10.63 -48.83
CA ASN A 203 6.74 -11.47 -47.63
C ASN A 203 7.21 -12.88 -48.00
N SER A 204 8.33 -13.33 -47.44
CA SER A 204 9.00 -14.59 -47.79
C SER A 204 8.23 -15.88 -47.45
N THR A 205 7.02 -15.80 -46.89
CA THR A 205 6.23 -16.96 -46.42
C THR A 205 4.94 -17.18 -47.18
N ASP A 206 4.52 -16.23 -48.00
CA ASP A 206 3.25 -16.30 -48.72
C ASP A 206 3.45 -17.00 -50.05
N GLU A 207 2.70 -18.07 -50.26
CA GLU A 207 2.73 -18.86 -51.49
C GLU A 207 1.64 -18.35 -52.43
N ILE A 208 2.03 -17.76 -53.56
CA ILE A 208 1.09 -17.25 -54.57
C ILE A 208 0.98 -18.25 -55.71
N TYR A 209 -0.25 -18.56 -56.14
CA TYR A 209 -0.56 -19.41 -57.26
C TYR A 209 -1.56 -18.74 -58.21
N LEU A 210 -1.26 -18.75 -59.49
CA LEU A 210 -2.21 -18.47 -60.57
C LEU A 210 -2.77 -19.80 -61.06
N VAL A 211 -4.09 -19.97 -61.03
CA VAL A 211 -4.74 -21.24 -61.41
C VAL A 211 -5.79 -21.02 -62.50
N ASP A 212 -6.01 -22.03 -63.32
CA ASP A 212 -7.06 -22.02 -64.34
C ASP A 212 -8.43 -22.43 -63.77
N GLN A 213 -9.46 -22.37 -64.62
CA GLN A 213 -10.83 -22.79 -64.29
C GLN A 213 -10.94 -24.26 -63.88
N LYS A 214 -9.99 -25.12 -64.29
CA LYS A 214 -9.98 -26.56 -64.01
C LYS A 214 -9.07 -26.92 -62.83
N GLY A 215 -8.60 -25.93 -62.04
CA GLY A 215 -7.84 -26.14 -60.82
C GLY A 215 -6.36 -26.46 -61.01
N TYR A 216 -5.77 -26.14 -62.17
CA TYR A 216 -4.35 -26.37 -62.43
C TYR A 216 -3.54 -25.10 -62.27
N ILE A 217 -2.35 -25.23 -61.70
CA ILE A 217 -1.40 -24.14 -61.49
C ILE A 217 -0.81 -23.75 -62.85
N LEU A 218 -1.10 -22.52 -63.26
CA LEU A 218 -0.55 -21.87 -64.46
C LEU A 218 0.83 -21.30 -64.15
N ALA A 219 0.94 -20.61 -63.01
CA ALA A 219 2.15 -19.96 -62.51
C ALA A 219 2.17 -20.00 -60.98
N ALA A 220 3.35 -19.98 -60.38
CA ALA A 220 3.49 -19.94 -58.94
C ALA A 220 4.74 -19.18 -58.51
N SER A 221 4.71 -18.68 -57.28
CA SER A 221 5.88 -18.14 -56.57
C SER A 221 7.06 -19.12 -56.59
N GLU A 222 6.81 -20.42 -56.45
CA GLU A 222 7.74 -21.52 -56.71
C GLU A 222 7.56 -22.04 -58.15
N PRO A 223 8.46 -21.74 -59.11
CA PRO A 223 8.26 -22.10 -60.53
C PRO A 223 8.06 -23.59 -60.79
N GLU A 224 8.62 -24.46 -59.94
CA GLU A 224 8.49 -25.92 -60.03
C GLU A 224 7.04 -26.42 -59.86
N MET A 225 6.17 -25.58 -59.31
CA MET A 225 4.76 -25.93 -59.06
C MET A 225 3.87 -25.72 -60.28
N ALA A 226 4.35 -25.04 -61.32
CA ALA A 226 3.59 -24.84 -62.54
C ALA A 226 3.24 -26.19 -63.21
N GLY A 227 2.02 -26.31 -63.72
CA GLY A 227 1.50 -27.51 -64.38
C GLY A 227 0.88 -28.55 -63.44
N LEU A 228 1.09 -28.47 -62.12
CA LEU A 228 0.47 -29.36 -61.14
C LEU A 228 -0.95 -28.92 -60.78
N PRO A 229 -1.85 -29.85 -60.37
CA PRO A 229 -3.16 -29.47 -59.88
C PRO A 229 -3.08 -28.86 -58.47
N ILE A 230 -3.84 -27.79 -58.22
CA ILE A 230 -3.85 -27.03 -56.95
C ILE A 230 -4.26 -27.89 -55.76
N ARG A 231 -4.97 -29.00 -56.00
CA ARG A 231 -5.31 -30.01 -54.99
C ARG A 231 -4.12 -30.56 -54.19
N THR A 232 -2.91 -30.44 -54.74
CA THR A 232 -1.66 -30.81 -54.07
C THR A 232 -1.29 -29.85 -52.94
N ARG A 233 -1.80 -28.61 -52.98
CA ARG A 233 -1.50 -27.55 -52.01
C ARG A 233 -2.70 -27.15 -51.17
N MET A 234 -3.92 -27.33 -51.67
CA MET A 234 -5.17 -26.90 -51.03
C MET A 234 -6.37 -27.75 -51.49
N PRO A 235 -7.38 -28.03 -50.65
CA PRO A 235 -8.59 -28.75 -51.07
C PRO A 235 -9.31 -28.08 -52.26
N GLU A 236 -9.55 -28.84 -53.34
CA GLU A 236 -10.08 -28.32 -54.62
C GLU A 236 -11.58 -27.97 -54.55
N GLU A 237 -12.34 -28.62 -53.65
CA GLU A 237 -13.79 -28.41 -53.45
C GLU A 237 -14.14 -26.97 -53.04
N ASP A 238 -13.18 -26.25 -52.48
CA ASP A 238 -13.36 -24.90 -51.95
C ASP A 238 -13.07 -23.77 -52.97
N LEU A 239 -12.53 -24.09 -54.16
CA LEU A 239 -12.12 -23.09 -55.17
C LEU A 239 -13.27 -22.27 -55.77
N GLU A 240 -14.51 -22.73 -55.64
CA GLU A 240 -15.69 -22.13 -56.29
C GLU A 240 -16.64 -21.45 -55.30
N GLN A 241 -16.52 -21.74 -54.00
CA GLN A 241 -17.56 -21.41 -53.02
C GLN A 241 -17.18 -20.31 -52.03
N LYS A 242 -15.89 -20.01 -51.84
CA LYS A 242 -15.42 -19.08 -50.79
C LYS A 242 -14.26 -18.22 -51.29
N ALA A 243 -14.33 -16.91 -51.02
CA ALA A 243 -13.21 -15.99 -51.23
C ALA A 243 -12.05 -16.24 -50.24
N GLN A 244 -12.35 -16.88 -49.10
CA GLN A 244 -11.37 -17.17 -48.08
C GLN A 244 -11.63 -18.55 -47.47
N ILE A 245 -10.56 -19.33 -47.31
CA ILE A 245 -10.60 -20.61 -46.64
C ILE A 245 -9.50 -20.80 -45.60
N GLU A 246 -9.80 -21.63 -44.61
CA GLU A 246 -8.82 -22.14 -43.66
C GLU A 246 -8.70 -23.65 -43.84
N PHE A 247 -7.46 -24.13 -43.93
CA PHE A 247 -7.16 -25.55 -44.04
C PHE A 247 -5.87 -25.89 -43.31
N GLU A 248 -5.57 -27.17 -43.17
CA GLU A 248 -4.35 -27.65 -42.53
C GLU A 248 -3.46 -28.34 -43.57
N ARG A 249 -2.18 -27.95 -43.62
CA ARG A 249 -1.17 -28.58 -44.46
C ARG A 249 0.09 -28.81 -43.64
N ASP A 250 0.64 -30.01 -43.68
CA ASP A 250 1.87 -30.37 -42.97
C ASP A 250 1.82 -30.11 -41.45
N GLY A 251 0.62 -30.19 -40.85
CA GLY A 251 0.39 -29.88 -39.42
C GLY A 251 0.34 -28.38 -39.10
N ILE A 252 0.33 -27.52 -40.12
CA ILE A 252 0.27 -26.06 -40.01
C ILE A 252 -1.07 -25.57 -40.55
N SER A 253 -1.76 -24.75 -39.77
CA SER A 253 -2.99 -24.08 -40.22
C SER A 253 -2.65 -22.95 -41.19
N LYS A 254 -3.22 -23.01 -42.39
CA LYS A 254 -3.03 -22.05 -43.48
C LYS A 254 -4.34 -21.32 -43.80
N ILE A 255 -4.21 -20.11 -44.32
CA ILE A 255 -5.29 -19.29 -44.85
C ILE A 255 -5.07 -19.16 -46.35
N GLY A 256 -6.04 -19.59 -47.15
CA GLY A 256 -6.04 -19.40 -48.60
C GLY A 256 -7.05 -18.31 -48.96
N ASN A 257 -6.58 -17.23 -49.59
CA ASN A 257 -7.44 -16.20 -50.17
C ASN A 257 -7.53 -16.42 -51.68
N ILE A 258 -8.76 -16.46 -52.19
CA ILE A 258 -9.09 -16.75 -53.58
C ILE A 258 -9.68 -15.50 -54.20
N GLN A 259 -8.99 -14.95 -55.20
CA GLN A 259 -9.52 -13.88 -56.02
C GLN A 259 -9.73 -14.39 -57.45
N SER A 260 -10.97 -14.31 -57.92
CA SER A 260 -11.26 -14.56 -59.34
C SER A 260 -10.73 -13.42 -60.19
N GLY A 261 -9.99 -13.74 -61.25
CA GLY A 261 -9.41 -12.79 -62.17
C GLY A 261 -9.93 -12.93 -63.60
N VAL A 262 -9.25 -12.25 -64.52
CA VAL A 262 -9.61 -12.21 -65.94
C VAL A 262 -9.42 -13.58 -66.62
N PHE A 263 -10.18 -13.85 -67.69
CA PHE A 263 -10.09 -15.08 -68.50
C PHE A 263 -10.36 -16.38 -67.73
N GLY A 264 -11.10 -16.29 -66.63
CA GLY A 264 -11.38 -17.40 -65.72
C GLY A 264 -10.14 -17.93 -64.99
N THR A 265 -9.09 -17.13 -64.90
CA THR A 265 -7.99 -17.39 -63.98
C THR A 265 -8.42 -17.06 -62.55
N LYS A 266 -7.80 -17.70 -61.56
CA LYS A 266 -7.96 -17.35 -60.14
C LYS A 266 -6.57 -17.17 -59.55
N ILE A 267 -6.42 -16.19 -58.66
CA ILE A 267 -5.21 -15.97 -57.86
C ILE A 267 -5.46 -16.45 -56.45
N LEU A 268 -4.51 -17.24 -55.96
CA LEU A 268 -4.62 -17.98 -54.73
C LEU A 268 -3.41 -17.64 -53.87
N VAL A 269 -3.64 -16.91 -52.78
CA VAL A 269 -2.60 -16.50 -51.84
C VAL A 269 -2.72 -17.36 -50.58
N ILE A 270 -1.73 -18.20 -50.34
CA ILE A 270 -1.69 -19.08 -49.17
C ILE A 270 -0.68 -18.55 -48.17
N SER A 271 -1.17 -18.19 -46.98
CA SER A 271 -0.36 -17.69 -45.87
C SER A 271 -0.48 -18.58 -44.65
N ASP A 272 0.60 -18.67 -43.87
CA ASP A 272 0.55 -19.35 -42.57
C ASP A 272 -0.29 -18.54 -41.58
N LYS A 273 -1.31 -19.17 -40.98
CA LYS A 273 -2.23 -18.50 -40.03
C LYS A 273 -1.48 -17.88 -38.85
N GLU A 274 -0.41 -18.52 -38.40
CA GLU A 274 0.43 -17.99 -37.32
C GLU A 274 1.10 -16.67 -37.68
N THR A 275 1.53 -16.52 -38.93
CA THR A 275 2.20 -15.33 -39.45
C THR A 275 1.21 -14.19 -39.62
N VAL A 276 0.06 -14.46 -40.24
CA VAL A 276 -1.05 -13.50 -40.40
C VAL A 276 -1.53 -12.99 -39.04
N LEU A 277 -1.60 -13.87 -38.03
CA LEU A 277 -2.05 -13.52 -36.69
C LEU A 277 -0.94 -13.05 -35.74
N LYS A 278 0.33 -13.00 -36.19
CA LYS A 278 1.47 -12.72 -35.31
C LYS A 278 1.36 -11.34 -34.66
N ASP A 279 1.04 -10.31 -35.44
CA ASP A 279 0.91 -8.95 -34.96
C ASP A 279 -0.32 -8.78 -34.06
N ALA A 280 -1.45 -9.37 -34.46
CA ALA A 280 -2.66 -9.40 -33.64
C ALA A 280 -2.42 -10.09 -32.28
N LYS A 281 -1.71 -11.23 -32.25
CA LYS A 281 -1.32 -11.94 -31.03
C LYS A 281 -0.33 -11.13 -30.19
N ALA A 282 0.63 -10.44 -30.82
CA ALA A 282 1.62 -9.61 -30.12
C ALA A 282 0.98 -8.39 -29.44
N VAL A 283 0.10 -7.68 -30.13
CA VAL A 283 -0.69 -6.57 -29.57
C VAL A 283 -1.58 -7.07 -28.44
N SER A 284 -2.29 -8.18 -28.63
CA SER A 284 -3.12 -8.80 -27.58
C SER A 284 -2.30 -9.14 -26.32
N ARG A 285 -1.06 -9.62 -26.47
CA ARG A 285 -0.16 -9.92 -25.34
C ARG A 285 0.29 -8.66 -24.60
N ARG A 286 0.68 -7.60 -25.32
CA ARG A 286 1.05 -6.30 -24.71
C ARG A 286 -0.13 -5.70 -23.95
N MET A 287 -1.32 -5.80 -24.50
CA MET A 287 -2.56 -5.35 -23.86
C MET A 287 -2.83 -6.11 -22.56
N MET A 288 -2.72 -7.45 -22.57
CA MET A 288 -2.83 -8.26 -21.35
C MET A 288 -1.81 -7.88 -20.27
N PHE A 289 -0.57 -7.57 -20.66
CA PHE A 289 0.44 -7.09 -19.73
C PHE A 289 0.06 -5.74 -19.10
N LEU A 290 -0.40 -4.77 -19.89
CA LEU A 290 -0.86 -3.47 -19.39
C LEU A 290 -2.06 -3.58 -18.44
N ILE A 291 -2.98 -4.50 -18.74
CA ILE A 291 -4.12 -4.84 -17.86
C ILE A 291 -3.62 -5.36 -16.51
N LEU A 292 -2.68 -6.30 -16.53
CA LEU A 292 -2.15 -6.89 -15.30
C LEU A 292 -1.42 -5.83 -14.45
N CYS A 293 -0.63 -4.98 -15.09
CA CYS A 293 0.09 -3.88 -14.43
C CYS A 293 -0.87 -2.86 -13.80
N SER A 294 -1.90 -2.45 -14.54
CA SER A 294 -2.90 -1.50 -14.01
C SER A 294 -3.72 -2.11 -12.86
N ALA A 295 -4.11 -3.39 -12.95
CA ALA A 295 -4.81 -4.08 -11.87
C ALA A 295 -3.93 -4.20 -10.61
N ALA A 296 -2.66 -4.54 -10.78
CA ALA A 296 -1.68 -4.60 -9.68
C ALA A 296 -1.47 -3.21 -9.04
N MET A 297 -1.42 -2.14 -9.84
CA MET A 297 -1.30 -0.77 -9.35
C MET A 297 -2.52 -0.36 -8.52
N VAL A 298 -3.75 -0.60 -9.02
CA VAL A 298 -4.99 -0.31 -8.26
C VAL A 298 -5.02 -1.09 -6.95
N PHE A 299 -4.66 -2.37 -6.98
CA PHE A 299 -4.60 -3.21 -5.78
C PHE A 299 -3.58 -2.67 -4.76
N LEU A 300 -2.40 -2.26 -5.21
CA LEU A 300 -1.37 -1.66 -4.35
C LEU A 300 -1.87 -0.34 -3.73
N CYS A 301 -2.49 0.55 -4.52
CA CYS A 301 -3.07 1.80 -4.04
C CYS A 301 -4.14 1.55 -2.97
N ILE A 302 -5.05 0.59 -3.19
CA ILE A 302 -6.09 0.21 -2.20
C ILE A 302 -5.45 -0.25 -0.89
N ILE A 303 -4.42 -1.09 -0.94
CA ILE A 303 -3.73 -1.58 0.25
C ILE A 303 -3.03 -0.43 0.99
N CYS A 304 -2.27 0.39 0.28
CA CYS A 304 -1.53 1.51 0.87
C CYS A 304 -2.49 2.51 1.53
N TYR A 305 -3.56 2.91 0.82
CA TYR A 305 -4.57 3.83 1.34
C TYR A 305 -5.30 3.24 2.56
N THR A 306 -5.72 1.98 2.49
CA THR A 306 -6.44 1.35 3.61
C THR A 306 -5.55 1.20 4.84
N ARG A 307 -4.26 0.87 4.67
CA ARG A 307 -3.29 0.81 5.78
C ARG A 307 -3.08 2.18 6.41
N TRP A 308 -2.88 3.21 5.60
CA TRP A 308 -2.70 4.58 6.07
C TRP A 308 -3.93 5.05 6.88
N LEU A 309 -5.14 4.91 6.33
CA LEU A 309 -6.38 5.31 6.98
C LEU A 309 -6.61 4.54 8.29
N SER A 310 -6.45 3.21 8.24
CA SER A 310 -6.75 2.39 9.42
C SER A 310 -5.77 2.59 10.55
N THR A 311 -4.51 2.94 10.28
CA THR A 311 -3.54 3.22 11.35
C THR A 311 -3.99 4.43 12.16
N ARG A 312 -4.54 5.47 11.51
CA ARG A 312 -5.09 6.65 12.18
C ARG A 312 -6.33 6.31 13.00
N VAL A 313 -7.27 5.53 12.45
CA VAL A 313 -8.46 5.07 13.21
C VAL A 313 -8.06 4.22 14.43
N GLN A 314 -7.08 3.33 14.28
CA GLN A 314 -6.61 2.48 15.38
C GLN A 314 -5.97 3.28 16.52
N LYS A 315 -5.26 4.39 16.23
CA LYS A 315 -4.75 5.30 17.26
C LYS A 315 -5.88 5.84 18.13
N VAL A 316 -7.00 6.27 17.51
CA VAL A 316 -8.18 6.78 18.25
C VAL A 316 -8.79 5.69 19.12
N VAL A 317 -8.98 4.47 18.56
CA VAL A 317 -9.52 3.33 19.34
C VAL A 317 -8.62 2.98 20.51
N TYR A 318 -7.31 3.01 20.31
CA TYR A 318 -6.33 2.75 21.37
C TYR A 318 -6.37 3.82 22.46
N ALA A 319 -6.41 5.10 22.09
CA ALA A 319 -6.57 6.22 23.02
C ALA A 319 -7.83 6.08 23.88
N ALA A 320 -8.97 5.79 23.24
CA ALA A 320 -10.23 5.59 23.93
C ALA A 320 -10.17 4.41 24.92
N LYS A 321 -9.49 3.32 24.57
CA LYS A 321 -9.31 2.17 25.46
C LYS A 321 -8.46 2.52 26.70
N ARG A 322 -7.37 3.28 26.53
CA ARG A 322 -6.52 3.74 27.64
C ARG A 322 -7.27 4.68 28.57
N MET A 323 -8.02 5.63 28.00
CA MET A 323 -8.87 6.52 28.79
C MET A 323 -9.92 5.74 29.60
N GLY A 324 -10.52 4.71 29.00
CA GLY A 324 -11.42 3.79 29.71
C GLY A 324 -10.77 2.97 30.83
N GLN A 325 -9.44 2.88 30.87
CA GLN A 325 -8.66 2.25 31.93
C GLN A 325 -8.20 3.25 33.01
N GLY A 326 -8.57 4.53 32.89
CA GLY A 326 -8.21 5.60 33.83
C GLY A 326 -6.92 6.35 33.49
N GLU A 327 -6.33 6.11 32.31
CA GLU A 327 -5.12 6.80 31.85
C GLU A 327 -5.51 7.99 30.96
N PHE A 328 -5.56 9.19 31.55
CA PHE A 328 -6.01 10.43 30.89
C PHE A 328 -4.88 11.29 30.30
N ASP A 329 -3.61 10.89 30.46
CA ASP A 329 -2.47 11.67 29.95
C ASP A 329 -2.14 11.38 28.48
N TYR A 330 -2.80 10.37 27.87
CA TYR A 330 -2.52 9.99 26.49
C TYR A 330 -3.19 10.95 25.50
N ARG A 331 -2.38 11.70 24.74
CA ARG A 331 -2.85 12.63 23.70
C ARG A 331 -2.75 12.03 22.31
N LEU A 332 -3.76 12.34 21.49
CA LEU A 332 -3.75 12.08 20.07
C LEU A 332 -3.05 13.23 19.34
N GLU A 333 -1.83 13.00 18.88
CA GLU A 333 -1.02 13.97 18.14
C GLU A 333 -0.86 13.59 16.66
N ASN A 334 -0.57 14.59 15.82
CA ASN A 334 -0.31 14.42 14.39
C ASN A 334 -1.43 13.65 13.66
N MET A 335 -2.68 14.01 13.97
CA MET A 335 -3.87 13.40 13.40
C MET A 335 -4.41 14.14 12.17
N GLY A 336 -3.70 15.12 11.60
CA GLY A 336 -4.17 15.87 10.42
C GLY A 336 -5.33 16.82 10.71
N GLU A 337 -5.87 17.45 9.66
CA GLU A 337 -6.95 18.46 9.74
C GLU A 337 -8.31 17.95 9.22
N ASP A 338 -8.37 16.71 8.74
CA ASP A 338 -9.60 16.06 8.29
C ASP A 338 -10.52 15.66 9.46
N GLU A 339 -11.62 14.97 9.17
CA GLU A 339 -12.62 14.55 10.16
C GLU A 339 -12.02 13.65 11.25
N ILE A 340 -10.99 12.85 10.93
CA ILE A 340 -10.30 12.03 11.94
C ILE A 340 -9.42 12.92 12.83
N GLY A 341 -8.80 13.95 12.25
CA GLY A 341 -8.10 15.00 12.99
C GLY A 341 -9.00 15.73 13.99
N GLN A 342 -10.20 16.14 13.55
CA GLN A 342 -11.20 16.78 14.40
C GLN A 342 -11.65 15.86 15.55
N ILE A 343 -11.84 14.56 15.29
CA ILE A 343 -12.11 13.58 16.35
C ILE A 343 -10.95 13.53 17.36
N GLY A 344 -9.70 13.59 16.89
CA GLY A 344 -8.53 13.64 17.77
C GLY A 344 -8.50 14.87 18.68
N LEU A 345 -8.81 16.05 18.13
CA LEU A 345 -8.90 17.29 18.90
C LEU A 345 -10.03 17.24 19.95
N ALA A 346 -11.23 16.80 19.54
CA ALA A 346 -12.36 16.64 20.44
C ALA A 346 -12.08 15.62 21.55
N PHE A 347 -11.38 14.52 21.23
CA PHE A 347 -10.95 13.53 22.20
C PHE A 347 -9.99 14.12 23.26
N ASN A 348 -8.99 14.90 22.82
CA ASN A 348 -8.05 15.56 23.73
C ASN A 348 -8.79 16.55 24.65
N GLN A 349 -9.72 17.36 24.13
CA GLN A 349 -10.55 18.27 24.92
C GLN A 349 -11.40 17.54 25.97
N LEU A 350 -12.02 16.41 25.61
CA LEU A 350 -12.78 15.58 26.56
C LEU A 350 -11.86 15.02 27.65
N SER A 351 -10.66 14.58 27.29
CA SER A 351 -9.69 14.08 28.25
C SER A 351 -9.22 15.17 29.22
N ASP A 352 -9.07 16.43 28.76
CA ASP A 352 -8.74 17.57 29.63
C ASP A 352 -9.87 17.88 30.61
N GLN A 353 -11.12 17.89 30.12
CA GLN A 353 -12.29 18.10 30.97
C GLN A 353 -12.42 17.04 32.06
N ILE A 354 -12.16 15.77 31.71
CA ILE A 354 -12.21 14.68 32.70
C ILE A 354 -11.10 14.86 33.75
N GLN A 355 -9.88 15.24 33.35
CA GLN A 355 -8.80 15.50 34.31
C GLN A 355 -9.13 16.66 35.26
N GLU A 356 -9.71 17.74 34.74
CA GLU A 356 -10.13 18.87 35.56
C GLU A 356 -11.24 18.46 36.54
N LEU A 357 -12.23 17.69 36.08
CA LEU A 357 -13.28 17.15 36.95
C LEU A 357 -12.72 16.22 38.04
N ILE A 358 -11.73 15.39 37.74
CA ILE A 358 -11.04 14.55 38.72
C ILE A 358 -10.33 15.41 39.76
N ARG A 359 -9.59 16.44 39.31
CA ARG A 359 -8.87 17.37 40.19
C ARG A 359 -9.83 18.12 41.11
N GLU A 360 -10.90 18.72 40.57
CA GLU A 360 -11.89 19.42 41.38
C GLU A 360 -12.53 18.50 42.43
N ASN A 361 -12.86 17.26 42.06
CA ASN A 361 -13.45 16.30 42.97
C ASN A 361 -12.47 15.95 44.10
N TYR A 362 -11.20 15.79 43.78
CA TYR A 362 -10.14 15.54 44.75
C TYR A 362 -9.94 16.72 45.71
N GLU A 363 -9.86 17.95 45.19
CA GLU A 363 -9.74 19.17 46.02
C GLU A 363 -10.96 19.35 46.93
N LYS A 364 -12.18 19.10 46.43
CA LYS A 364 -13.41 19.08 47.23
C LYS A 364 -13.31 18.06 48.36
N LYS A 365 -12.81 16.86 48.07
CA LYS A 365 -12.65 15.80 49.08
C LYS A 365 -11.66 16.17 50.18
N ILE A 366 -10.50 16.74 49.83
CA ILE A 366 -9.53 17.25 50.81
C ILE A 366 -10.14 18.34 51.68
N ARG A 367 -10.88 19.28 51.08
CA ARG A 367 -11.53 20.37 51.81
C ARG A 367 -12.53 19.84 52.83
N ILE A 368 -13.37 18.87 52.44
CA ILE A 368 -14.32 18.21 53.33
C ILE A 368 -13.57 17.56 54.51
N GLN A 369 -12.54 16.75 54.24
CA GLN A 369 -11.75 16.10 55.28
C GLN A 369 -11.08 17.10 56.25
N THR A 370 -10.57 18.21 55.72
CA THR A 370 -9.95 19.27 56.53
C THR A 370 -10.98 19.97 57.40
N SER A 371 -12.17 20.26 56.86
CA SER A 371 -13.29 20.84 57.62
C SER A 371 -13.77 19.90 58.73
N GLU A 372 -13.88 18.60 58.47
CA GLU A 372 -14.23 17.60 59.50
C GLU A 372 -13.20 17.57 60.63
N LEU A 373 -11.90 17.58 60.31
CA LEU A 373 -10.83 17.65 61.31
C LEU A 373 -10.89 18.93 62.15
N ASN A 374 -11.13 20.08 61.52
CA ASN A 374 -11.24 21.35 62.23
C ASN A 374 -12.44 21.37 63.19
N LEU A 375 -13.60 20.87 62.74
CA LEU A 375 -14.79 20.75 63.59
C LEU A 375 -14.54 19.85 64.80
N LEU A 376 -13.83 18.73 64.62
CA LEU A 376 -13.45 17.85 65.73
C LEU A 376 -12.51 18.55 66.73
N GLN A 377 -11.59 19.40 66.26
CA GLN A 377 -10.71 20.17 67.14
C GLN A 377 -11.46 21.27 67.91
N GLU A 378 -12.44 21.93 67.30
CA GLU A 378 -13.24 22.97 67.95
C GLU A 378 -14.10 22.46 69.13
N GLN A 379 -14.43 21.17 69.18
CA GLN A 379 -15.14 20.57 70.32
C GLN A 379 -14.33 20.61 71.63
N ILE A 380 -13.01 20.83 71.59
CA ILE A 380 -12.19 21.10 72.78
C ILE A 380 -12.15 22.60 73.03
N ASN A 381 -13.12 23.16 73.79
CA ASN A 381 -13.19 24.59 74.08
C ASN A 381 -12.04 25.04 75.02
N PRO A 382 -11.00 25.75 74.54
CA PRO A 382 -9.85 26.10 75.36
C PRO A 382 -10.22 27.12 76.46
N HIS A 383 -11.20 27.99 76.17
CA HIS A 383 -11.66 29.03 77.07
C HIS A 383 -12.36 28.46 78.30
N PHE A 384 -13.15 27.38 78.14
CA PHE A 384 -13.76 26.69 79.26
C PHE A 384 -12.69 26.12 80.21
N LEU A 385 -11.63 25.51 79.65
CA LEU A 385 -10.54 24.95 80.44
C LEU A 385 -9.80 26.02 81.25
N TYR A 386 -9.50 27.19 80.67
CA TYR A 386 -8.87 28.29 81.41
C TYR A 386 -9.76 28.85 82.51
N ASN A 387 -11.04 29.00 82.22
CA ASN A 387 -11.97 29.56 83.18
C ASN A 387 -12.19 28.61 84.35
N ALA A 388 -12.31 27.31 84.09
CA ALA A 388 -12.37 26.29 85.13
C ALA A 388 -11.13 26.33 86.02
N LEU A 389 -9.93 26.40 85.44
CA LEU A 389 -8.69 26.50 86.21
C LEU A 389 -8.59 27.83 86.97
N ALA A 390 -8.94 28.96 86.38
CA ALA A 390 -8.93 30.24 87.07
C ALA A 390 -9.85 30.24 88.31
N VAL A 391 -11.04 29.63 88.20
CA VAL A 391 -11.97 29.46 89.32
C VAL A 391 -11.38 28.56 90.42
N ILE A 392 -10.78 27.41 90.06
CA ILE A 392 -10.13 26.52 91.03
C ILE A 392 -8.98 27.24 91.75
N SER A 393 -8.21 28.08 91.04
CA SER A 393 -7.13 28.87 91.64
C SER A 393 -7.66 29.88 92.66
N ALA A 394 -8.80 30.52 92.38
CA ALA A 394 -9.44 31.48 93.29
C ALA A 394 -10.06 30.79 94.52
N LEU A 395 -10.66 29.60 94.34
CA LEU A 395 -11.16 28.77 95.45
C LEU A 395 -10.03 28.36 96.39
N ALA A 396 -8.92 27.88 95.84
CA ALA A 396 -7.72 27.51 96.60
C ALA A 396 -7.13 28.68 97.41
N MET A 397 -7.15 29.90 96.86
CA MET A 397 -6.71 31.11 97.57
C MET A 397 -7.56 31.39 98.81
N ARG A 398 -8.87 31.16 98.70
CA ARG A 398 -9.85 31.44 99.76
C ARG A 398 -9.77 30.44 100.93
N GLU A 399 -9.32 29.22 100.67
CA GLU A 399 -9.08 28.18 101.70
C GLU A 399 -7.67 28.26 102.33
N GLY A 400 -6.88 29.30 102.02
CA GLY A 400 -5.51 29.44 102.52
C GLY A 400 -4.50 28.47 101.88
N GLY A 401 -4.93 27.68 100.89
CA GLY A 401 -4.14 26.70 100.16
C GLY A 401 -3.19 27.33 99.14
N LYS A 402 -2.15 28.03 99.62
CA LYS A 402 -1.15 28.70 98.76
C LYS A 402 -0.52 27.76 97.73
N GLN A 403 -0.27 26.50 98.10
CA GLN A 403 0.28 25.47 97.20
C GLN A 403 -0.71 25.09 96.09
N THR A 404 -1.99 24.89 96.41
CA THR A 404 -3.05 24.57 95.45
C THR A 404 -3.28 25.73 94.46
N MET A 405 -3.26 26.97 94.94
CA MET A 405 -3.33 28.15 94.07
C MET A 405 -2.17 28.20 93.07
N GLN A 406 -0.93 27.96 93.54
CA GLN A 406 0.24 27.99 92.66
C GLN A 406 0.21 26.85 91.63
N ALA A 407 -0.25 25.66 92.01
CA ALA A 407 -0.44 24.52 91.10
C ALA A 407 -1.40 24.87 89.96
N VAL A 408 -2.54 25.47 90.29
CA VAL A 408 -3.57 25.80 89.31
C VAL A 408 -3.14 26.97 88.41
N LYS A 409 -2.40 27.95 88.93
CA LYS A 409 -1.81 29.03 88.12
C LYS A 409 -0.77 28.53 87.12
N ASN A 410 0.09 27.59 87.54
CA ASN A 410 1.06 26.95 86.65
C ASN A 410 0.33 26.12 85.58
N LEU A 411 -0.72 25.39 85.95
CA LEU A 411 -1.52 24.59 85.02
C LEU A 411 -2.27 25.45 84.00
N SER A 412 -2.86 26.57 84.45
CA SER A 412 -3.50 27.56 83.58
C SER A 412 -2.52 28.17 82.59
N SER A 413 -1.31 28.53 83.05
CA SER A 413 -0.26 29.10 82.19
C SER A 413 0.26 28.09 81.16
N PHE A 414 0.46 26.84 81.60
CA PHE A 414 0.87 25.72 80.73
C PHE A 414 -0.14 25.48 79.60
N TYR A 415 -1.43 25.33 79.93
CA TYR A 415 -2.44 25.13 78.91
C TYR A 415 -2.59 26.36 78.00
N ARG A 416 -2.45 27.60 78.53
CA ARG A 416 -2.62 28.85 77.76
C ARG A 416 -1.73 28.91 76.55
N ILE A 417 -0.48 28.55 76.78
CA ILE A 417 0.55 28.52 75.75
C ILE A 417 0.38 27.27 74.88
N SER A 418 0.06 26.11 75.47
CA SER A 418 -0.10 24.84 74.74
C SER A 418 -1.29 24.79 73.76
N LEU A 419 -2.42 25.46 74.06
CA LEU A 419 -3.62 25.47 73.22
C LEU A 419 -3.79 26.77 72.41
N ASN A 420 -2.72 27.56 72.24
CA ASN A 420 -2.73 28.89 71.61
C ASN A 420 -3.19 28.90 70.13
N LYS A 421 -4.52 28.80 69.93
CA LYS A 421 -5.24 28.99 68.66
C LYS A 421 -4.67 28.19 67.48
N GLY A 422 -4.24 26.95 67.71
CA GLY A 422 -3.78 26.05 66.66
C GLY A 422 -2.37 26.35 66.09
N LYS A 423 -1.62 27.32 66.63
CA LYS A 423 -0.24 27.56 66.19
C LYS A 423 0.65 26.35 66.51
N GLN A 424 1.43 25.90 65.53
CA GLN A 424 2.36 24.77 65.68
C GLN A 424 3.80 25.20 66.03
N VAL A 425 4.11 26.49 65.87
CA VAL A 425 5.45 27.08 66.05
C VAL A 425 5.38 28.26 67.03
N LEU A 426 6.32 28.32 67.97
CA LEU A 426 6.43 29.35 69.02
C LEU A 426 7.90 29.79 69.19
N SER A 427 8.15 30.88 69.93
CA SER A 427 9.51 31.31 70.25
C SER A 427 10.18 30.37 71.26
N ILE A 428 11.50 30.26 71.25
CA ILE A 428 12.23 29.46 72.25
C ILE A 428 11.96 30.00 73.66
N GLN A 429 11.79 31.31 73.81
CA GLN A 429 11.32 31.89 75.07
C GLN A 429 9.98 31.29 75.54
N GLU A 430 8.97 31.25 74.67
CA GLU A 430 7.66 30.65 75.00
C GLU A 430 7.78 29.15 75.31
N GLU A 431 8.66 28.41 74.64
CA GLU A 431 8.91 26.98 74.92
C GLU A 431 9.53 26.78 76.30
N VAL A 432 10.46 27.66 76.69
CA VAL A 432 11.09 27.65 78.02
C VAL A 432 10.08 28.02 79.10
N GLU A 433 9.24 29.03 78.88
CA GLU A 433 8.17 29.41 79.81
C GLU A 433 7.15 28.28 80.01
N LEU A 434 6.83 27.56 78.92
CA LEU A 434 5.98 26.38 78.94
C LEU A 434 6.64 25.25 79.76
N LEU A 435 7.92 24.98 79.51
CA LEU A 435 8.69 23.98 80.26
C LEU A 435 8.81 24.33 81.75
N GLN A 436 9.06 25.59 82.09
CA GLN A 436 9.12 26.06 83.48
C GLN A 436 7.78 25.88 84.20
N SER A 437 6.67 26.17 83.51
CA SER A 437 5.33 25.97 84.07
C SER A 437 5.06 24.49 84.33
N TYR A 438 5.45 23.61 83.39
CA TYR A 438 5.37 22.16 83.56
C TYR A 438 6.22 21.66 84.75
N LEU A 439 7.49 22.08 84.82
CA LEU A 439 8.42 21.65 85.85
C LEU A 439 7.99 22.08 87.25
N LYS A 440 7.45 23.30 87.40
CA LYS A 440 6.87 23.74 88.69
C LYS A 440 5.70 22.86 89.13
N ILE A 441 4.91 22.31 88.21
CA ILE A 441 3.83 21.36 88.54
C ILE A 441 4.43 20.02 88.99
N GLN A 442 5.44 19.51 88.28
CA GLN A 442 6.10 18.25 88.64
C GLN A 442 6.84 18.35 89.99
N GLN A 443 7.50 19.46 90.28
CA GLN A 443 8.14 19.73 91.58
C GLN A 443 7.14 19.76 92.74
N MET A 444 5.89 20.18 92.51
CA MET A 444 4.84 20.06 93.54
C MET A 444 4.45 18.61 93.81
N ARG A 445 4.39 17.77 92.76
CA ARG A 445 4.06 16.35 92.88
C ARG A 445 5.16 15.55 93.55
N PHE A 446 6.41 15.86 93.24
CA PHE A 446 7.59 15.11 93.69
C PHE A 446 8.39 15.83 94.79
N ARG A 447 7.91 16.96 95.31
CA ARG A 447 8.59 17.80 96.32
C ARG A 447 10.02 18.18 95.85
N ASP A 448 10.95 18.36 96.77
CA ASP A 448 12.34 18.75 96.50
C ASP A 448 13.21 17.63 95.89
N SER A 449 12.61 16.52 95.40
CA SER A 449 13.34 15.40 94.77
C SER A 449 13.72 15.65 93.31
N VAL A 450 13.34 16.80 92.73
CA VAL A 450 13.73 17.19 91.37
C VAL A 450 14.21 18.64 91.37
N GLN A 451 15.50 18.85 91.11
CA GLN A 451 16.09 20.16 90.94
C GLN A 451 16.42 20.40 89.48
N VAL A 452 16.17 21.61 88.98
CA VAL A 452 16.40 21.94 87.58
C VAL A 452 17.20 23.21 87.45
N GLU A 453 18.26 23.15 86.66
CA GLU A 453 19.10 24.27 86.29
C GLU A 453 18.90 24.63 84.82
N TYR A 454 18.85 25.92 84.51
CA TYR A 454 18.63 26.42 83.16
C TYR A 454 19.83 27.24 82.69
N GLU A 455 20.48 26.78 81.64
CA GLU A 455 21.60 27.46 80.97
C GLU A 455 21.19 27.82 79.54
N ILE A 456 20.50 28.96 79.39
CA ILE A 456 19.90 29.35 78.12
C ILE A 456 20.60 30.61 77.60
N ALA A 457 21.23 30.50 76.43
CA ALA A 457 21.87 31.63 75.76
C ALA A 457 20.80 32.66 75.35
N ARG A 458 20.97 33.94 75.73
CA ARG A 458 19.97 34.98 75.47
C ARG A 458 19.65 35.17 73.99
N GLU A 459 20.65 34.98 73.13
CA GLU A 459 20.51 35.13 71.67
C GLU A 459 19.55 34.13 71.03
N VAL A 460 19.33 32.96 71.65
CA VAL A 460 18.43 31.94 71.09
C VAL A 460 16.96 32.18 71.42
N LEU A 461 16.66 33.02 72.42
CA LEU A 461 15.29 33.17 72.96
C LEU A 461 14.28 33.67 71.91
N THR A 462 14.73 34.47 70.95
CA THR A 462 13.88 35.03 69.88
C THR A 462 13.66 34.07 68.72
N TYR A 463 14.48 33.03 68.57
CA TYR A 463 14.33 32.06 67.49
C TYR A 463 13.08 31.21 67.67
N ARG A 464 12.64 30.58 66.57
CA ARG A 464 11.40 29.80 66.55
C ARG A 464 11.66 28.31 66.61
N THR A 465 10.81 27.60 67.36
CA THR A 465 10.82 26.15 67.46
C THR A 465 9.41 25.55 67.38
N ILE A 466 9.33 24.25 67.14
CA ILE A 466 8.07 23.52 67.22
C ILE A 466 7.64 23.42 68.69
N LYS A 467 6.35 23.62 68.96
CA LYS A 467 5.82 23.56 70.32
C LYS A 467 6.09 22.21 70.99
N LEU A 468 6.24 22.18 72.32
CA LEU A 468 6.39 20.92 73.09
C LEU A 468 7.58 20.08 72.62
N LEU A 469 8.71 20.73 72.38
CA LEU A 469 9.98 20.11 72.04
C LEU A 469 10.72 19.66 73.31
N LEU A 470 10.79 20.52 74.34
CA LEU A 470 11.57 20.28 75.56
C LEU A 470 10.83 19.42 76.58
N GLN A 471 9.50 19.56 76.67
CA GLN A 471 8.71 18.84 77.67
C GLN A 471 8.94 17.33 77.62
N PRO A 472 8.86 16.63 76.47
CA PRO A 472 9.02 15.18 76.47
C PRO A 472 10.42 14.74 76.91
N LEU A 473 11.46 15.55 76.69
CA LEU A 473 12.84 15.23 77.07
C LEU A 473 12.97 15.26 78.59
N VAL A 474 12.47 16.32 79.22
CA VAL A 474 12.46 16.48 80.67
C VAL A 474 11.50 15.49 81.35
N GLU A 475 10.36 15.21 80.74
CA GLU A 475 9.40 14.20 81.22
C GLU A 475 10.03 12.82 81.27
N ASN A 476 10.79 12.43 80.24
CA ASN A 476 11.52 11.16 80.24
C ASN A 476 12.58 11.12 81.34
N ALA A 477 13.31 12.21 81.59
CA ALA A 477 14.25 12.28 82.71
C ALA A 477 13.55 12.08 84.05
N ILE A 478 12.45 12.79 84.32
CA ILE A 478 11.71 12.68 85.59
C ILE A 478 11.12 11.27 85.80
N HIS A 479 10.57 10.67 84.74
CA HIS A 479 9.91 9.36 84.83
C HIS A 479 10.86 8.17 84.88
N HIS A 480 12.01 8.24 84.20
CA HIS A 480 12.88 7.09 84.02
C HIS A 480 14.22 7.21 84.74
N ALA A 481 14.73 8.42 85.00
CA ALA A 481 16.05 8.60 85.61
C ALA A 481 16.00 8.60 87.14
N ARG A 482 14.86 8.96 87.75
CA ARG A 482 14.71 9.13 89.20
C ARG A 482 14.72 7.80 89.96
N LYS A 483 15.53 7.71 91.03
CA LYS A 483 15.42 6.69 92.08
C LYS A 483 14.60 7.24 93.25
N GLU A 484 13.87 6.40 93.98
CA GLU A 484 12.91 6.87 95.01
C GLU A 484 13.54 7.64 96.18
N GLU A 485 14.84 7.48 96.43
CA GLU A 485 15.54 8.04 97.60
C GLU A 485 16.57 9.15 97.26
N GLU A 486 16.78 9.48 95.97
CA GLU A 486 17.79 10.46 95.52
C GLU A 486 17.13 11.70 94.88
N VAL A 487 17.76 12.88 95.04
CA VAL A 487 17.37 14.10 94.34
C VAL A 487 17.90 14.01 92.91
N LEU A 488 17.00 14.08 91.92
CA LEU A 488 17.36 14.13 90.50
C LEU A 488 17.70 15.57 90.10
N HIS A 489 18.90 15.80 89.60
CA HIS A 489 19.30 17.07 89.02
C HIS A 489 19.15 17.01 87.50
N ILE A 490 18.42 17.97 86.94
CA ILE A 490 18.22 18.11 85.50
C ILE A 490 18.81 19.44 85.04
N ALA A 491 19.76 19.41 84.11
CA ALA A 491 20.29 20.60 83.47
C ALA A 491 19.68 20.76 82.07
N VAL A 492 19.05 21.90 81.82
CA VAL A 492 18.49 22.28 80.51
C VAL A 492 19.38 23.36 79.90
N ARG A 493 20.12 23.00 78.86
CA ARG A 493 21.00 23.91 78.12
C ARG A 493 20.46 24.18 76.73
N ILE A 494 20.43 25.45 76.32
CA ILE A 494 20.07 25.84 74.96
C ILE A 494 21.08 26.86 74.45
N GLN A 495 21.77 26.51 73.37
CA GLN A 495 22.83 27.33 72.79
C GLN A 495 22.85 27.25 71.28
N LYS A 496 23.45 28.26 70.63
CA LYS A 496 23.71 28.26 69.20
C LYS A 496 25.05 27.60 68.92
N GLU A 497 25.07 26.62 68.01
CA GLU A 497 26.27 25.99 67.48
C GLU A 497 26.30 26.22 65.97
N GLU A 498 27.12 27.17 65.51
CA GLU A 498 27.24 27.58 64.10
C GLU A 498 25.89 27.94 63.44
N ARG A 499 25.29 26.99 62.70
CA ARG A 499 24.03 27.14 61.95
C ARG A 499 22.82 26.53 62.66
N ASP A 500 23.04 25.88 63.81
CA ASP A 500 22.02 25.16 64.54
C ASP A 500 21.79 25.74 65.93
N VAL A 501 20.58 25.53 66.45
CA VAL A 501 20.27 25.67 67.88
C VAL A 501 20.21 24.28 68.49
N VAL A 502 20.98 24.06 69.55
CA VAL A 502 21.06 22.79 70.25
C VAL A 502 20.34 22.89 71.58
N PHE A 503 19.30 22.09 71.73
CA PHE A 503 18.58 21.87 72.98
C PHE A 503 19.14 20.63 73.64
N GLN A 504 19.57 20.73 74.89
CA GLN A 504 20.17 19.63 75.63
C GLN A 504 19.51 19.53 77.00
N VAL A 505 19.10 18.32 77.36
CA VAL A 505 18.58 17.97 78.69
C VAL A 505 19.46 16.87 79.25
N THR A 506 20.09 17.13 80.39
CA THR A 506 20.97 16.16 81.07
C THR A 506 20.43 15.86 82.45
N ASP A 507 20.36 14.59 82.82
CA ASP A 507 20.04 14.12 84.16
C ASP A 507 21.22 13.35 84.77
N ASP A 508 21.27 13.30 86.11
CA ASP A 508 22.25 12.54 86.91
C ASP A 508 21.67 11.22 87.46
N GLY A 509 20.62 10.68 86.83
CA GLY A 509 19.89 9.53 87.35
C GLY A 509 20.48 8.17 86.99
N CYS A 510 19.64 7.12 86.96
CA CYS A 510 20.10 5.74 86.81
C CYS A 510 20.79 5.39 85.48
N GLY A 511 20.71 6.26 84.46
CA GLY A 511 21.28 6.00 83.14
C GLY A 511 20.61 4.85 82.38
N ILE A 512 21.16 4.48 81.23
CA ILE A 512 20.63 3.45 80.34
C ILE A 512 21.71 2.39 80.09
N GLU A 513 21.38 1.12 80.34
CA GLU A 513 22.22 -0.04 80.02
C GLU A 513 22.67 -0.02 78.55
N ALA A 514 23.93 -0.39 78.29
CA ALA A 514 24.55 -0.28 76.96
C ALA A 514 23.75 -1.01 75.85
N GLU A 515 23.22 -2.22 76.12
CA GLU A 515 22.44 -2.97 75.13
C GLU A 515 21.12 -2.26 74.78
N LYS A 516 20.45 -1.70 75.80
CA LYS A 516 19.21 -0.92 75.64
C LYS A 516 19.45 0.40 74.92
N LEU A 517 20.58 1.07 75.19
CA LEU A 517 20.97 2.32 74.52
C LEU A 517 21.23 2.10 73.02
N ILE A 518 21.89 1.00 72.65
CA ILE A 518 22.12 0.64 71.24
C ILE A 518 20.78 0.42 70.51
N LYS A 519 19.87 -0.37 71.11
CA LYS A 519 18.53 -0.61 70.57
C LYS A 519 17.77 0.71 70.41
N LEU A 520 17.76 1.56 71.43
CA LEU A 520 17.07 2.86 71.41
C LEU A 520 17.63 3.77 70.30
N ARG A 521 18.95 3.92 70.17
CA ARG A 521 19.59 4.70 69.11
C ARG A 521 19.24 4.19 67.71
N SER A 522 19.25 2.87 67.52
CA SER A 522 18.88 2.26 66.22
C SER A 522 17.40 2.51 65.89
N SER A 523 16.54 2.43 66.90
CA SER A 523 15.09 2.63 66.77
C SER A 523 14.71 4.07 66.43
N LEU A 524 15.50 5.05 66.90
CA LEU A 524 15.32 6.46 66.58
C LEU A 524 15.71 6.76 65.13
N ARG A 525 16.68 6.05 64.54
CA ARG A 525 17.12 6.25 63.15
C ARG A 525 16.14 5.71 62.10
N ARG A 526 15.34 4.69 62.40
CA ARG A 526 14.49 3.98 61.41
C ARG A 526 13.07 4.54 61.24
N SER A 527 12.73 5.68 61.87
CA SER A 527 11.40 6.33 61.76
C SER A 527 10.20 5.38 61.99
N GLU A 528 10.38 4.33 62.80
CA GLU A 528 9.32 3.39 63.19
C GLU A 528 8.38 4.02 64.24
N GLU A 529 7.09 3.62 64.26
CA GLU A 529 6.09 4.10 65.21
C GLU A 529 6.48 3.82 66.68
N GLY A 530 6.31 4.79 67.57
CA GLY A 530 6.43 4.57 69.01
C GLY A 530 6.26 5.84 69.84
N TYR A 531 6.12 5.66 71.15
CA TYR A 531 5.74 6.71 72.10
C TYR A 531 6.95 7.53 72.62
N GLY A 532 6.74 8.80 72.97
CA GLY A 532 7.74 9.66 73.62
C GLY A 532 8.84 10.22 72.69
N LEU A 533 10.11 9.85 72.91
CA LEU A 533 11.29 10.38 72.19
C LEU A 533 11.27 10.11 70.68
N ARG A 534 10.64 9.01 70.24
CA ARG A 534 10.45 8.71 68.80
C ARG A 534 9.54 9.75 68.13
N ASN A 535 8.45 10.14 68.80
CA ASN A 535 7.57 11.19 68.31
C ASN A 535 8.30 12.52 68.23
N VAL A 536 9.16 12.85 69.19
CA VAL A 536 10.00 14.07 69.09
C VAL A 536 10.95 13.99 67.90
N ALA A 537 11.67 12.88 67.72
CA ALA A 537 12.57 12.69 66.59
C ALA A 537 11.88 12.81 65.23
N ASN A 538 10.71 12.17 65.07
CA ASN A 538 9.93 12.23 63.84
C ASN A 538 9.39 13.65 63.60
N ARG A 539 8.91 14.34 64.65
CA ARG A 539 8.43 15.73 64.53
C ARG A 539 9.54 16.69 64.13
N VAL A 540 10.74 16.51 64.66
CA VAL A 540 11.92 17.31 64.29
C VAL A 540 12.30 17.06 62.83
N ARG A 541 12.33 15.79 62.37
CA ARG A 541 12.60 15.47 60.96
C ARG A 541 11.56 16.04 60.01
N LEU A 542 10.28 15.88 60.33
CA LEU A 542 9.19 16.41 59.50
C LEU A 542 9.23 17.95 59.41
N ALA A 543 9.64 18.62 60.48
CA ALA A 543 9.70 20.08 60.52
C ALA A 543 10.96 20.66 59.86
N TYR A 544 12.12 20.00 59.99
CA TYR A 544 13.42 20.60 59.64
C TYR A 544 14.27 19.78 58.65
N GLY A 545 13.83 18.57 58.29
CA GLY A 545 14.49 17.66 57.35
C GLY A 545 15.25 16.50 58.02
N GLU A 546 15.62 15.51 57.21
CA GLU A 546 16.25 14.24 57.66
C GLU A 546 17.60 14.40 58.38
N ASN A 547 18.28 15.53 58.19
CA ASN A 547 19.56 15.83 58.85
C ASN A 547 19.41 16.18 60.35
N TYR A 548 18.18 16.46 60.82
CA TYR A 548 17.90 16.84 62.20
C TYR A 548 17.18 15.73 62.97
N GLY A 549 17.40 15.65 64.27
CA GLY A 549 16.79 14.60 65.10
C GLY A 549 17.24 14.65 66.55
N VAL A 550 16.92 13.56 67.28
CA VAL A 550 17.25 13.37 68.69
C VAL A 550 18.50 12.49 68.81
N ARG A 551 19.47 12.92 69.62
CA ARG A 551 20.65 12.16 70.00
C ARG A 551 20.62 11.89 71.51
N ILE A 552 20.98 10.68 71.90
CA ILE A 552 20.98 10.24 73.30
C ILE A 552 22.36 9.70 73.65
N GLU A 553 22.91 10.19 74.75
CA GLU A 553 24.17 9.77 75.35
C GLU A 553 23.87 9.41 76.81
N SER A 554 24.26 8.22 77.26
CA SER A 554 23.92 7.75 78.60
C SER A 554 24.94 6.74 79.05
N GLN A 555 25.19 6.70 80.35
CA GLN A 555 25.98 5.67 81.00
C GLN A 555 25.24 5.21 82.24
N GLU A 556 25.07 3.89 82.37
CA GLU A 556 24.39 3.27 83.52
C GLU A 556 25.06 3.71 84.83
N GLY A 557 24.24 4.22 85.75
CA GLY A 557 24.66 4.76 87.05
C GLY A 557 25.20 6.20 87.06
N TYR A 558 25.38 6.85 85.90
CA TYR A 558 25.93 8.22 85.81
C TYR A 558 24.95 9.26 85.22
N GLY A 559 23.87 8.80 84.56
CA GLY A 559 22.83 9.69 84.02
C GLY A 559 22.69 9.66 82.50
N THR A 560 21.82 10.52 81.97
CA THR A 560 21.48 10.57 80.54
C THR A 560 21.44 12.00 80.01
N THR A 561 22.02 12.21 78.84
CA THR A 561 21.94 13.43 78.05
C THR A 561 21.15 13.18 76.77
N VAL A 562 20.07 13.93 76.58
CA VAL A 562 19.29 13.96 75.34
C VAL A 562 19.48 15.32 74.67
N SER A 563 19.90 15.33 73.41
CA SER A 563 20.09 16.53 72.61
C SER A 563 19.24 16.53 71.34
N VAL A 564 18.73 17.70 70.97
CA VAL A 564 17.99 17.96 69.73
C VAL A 564 18.60 19.16 69.04
N ARG A 565 18.87 19.01 67.74
CA ARG A 565 19.36 20.09 66.88
C ARG A 565 18.27 20.54 65.93
N ILE A 566 18.14 21.84 65.76
CA ILE A 566 17.28 22.46 64.73
C ILE A 566 18.08 23.56 64.02
N PRO A 567 17.77 23.89 62.76
CA PRO A 567 18.41 25.02 62.09
C PRO A 567 18.02 26.34 62.78
N VAL A 568 18.90 27.33 62.73
CA VAL A 568 18.57 28.71 63.12
C VAL A 568 17.50 29.25 62.17
N ASN A 569 16.28 29.41 62.69
CA ASN A 569 15.17 30.10 62.03
C ASN A 569 14.89 31.40 62.81
N GLU A 570 15.27 32.53 62.20
CA GLU A 570 15.01 33.89 62.72
C GLU A 570 13.52 34.23 62.75
#